data_AF-A0A1F5YZI9-F1
#
_entry.id   AF-A0A1F5YZI9-F1
#
_cell.length_a   1.000
_cell.length_b   1.000
_cell.length_c   1.000
_cell.angle_alpha   90.00
_cell.angle_beta   90.00
_cell.angle_gamma   90.00
#
_symmetry.space_group_name_H-M   'P 1'
#
loop_
_entity.id
_entity.type
_entity.pdbx_description
1 polymer ?
#
loop_
_entity_poly.entity_id
_entity_poly.type
_entity_poly.pdbx_seq_one_letter_code
_entity_poly.pdbx_strand_id
1 'polypeptide(L)'
;MKFLKIITLIFTFSLLTLIIPPATGAFQYTPLPSDNLIKNPWFRGPDCRFSSSYWQTDQGQAPWGGSAKFQDPTDINCLGNWTGFAARFARNAAQEAPQEFYPNKNALLSQVVGPVNPADKILHFHFLFVAHRFNQLKAEIYSSNSPLGPWTSVWTVVNEQNCLTKDCANGPFNQFCMDTRECLWDLVTDKYLGSLNPLTKTISQGYPYYKIEFLANYPEPDGSATGDVGVKIVRVYFKVSEDTGNITPSLSPAISPTSIPTLPKPSVTDQAGSRKPGDANSDGKVDGLDYVVWLINYNLQTTGAGLGDFNNSGYVDGLDYVIWLNNYDF
;
A
#
# COMPACT_ATOMS: atom_id res chain seq x y z
N MET A 1 43.14 -57.08 -48.12
CA MET A 1 42.91 -56.62 -46.74
C MET A 1 43.09 -55.10 -46.69
N LYS A 2 41.99 -54.34 -46.64
CA LYS A 2 42.00 -52.90 -46.32
C LYS A 2 41.45 -52.76 -44.91
N PHE A 3 42.26 -52.29 -43.95
CA PHE A 3 41.82 -52.06 -42.58
C PHE A 3 41.15 -50.69 -42.48
N LEU A 4 39.90 -50.72 -42.03
CA LEU A 4 39.00 -49.62 -41.76
C LEU A 4 39.43 -48.93 -40.45
N LYS A 5 39.79 -47.64 -40.49
CA LYS A 5 39.98 -46.83 -39.28
C LYS A 5 38.61 -46.30 -38.83
N ILE A 6 38.09 -46.86 -37.75
CA ILE A 6 36.89 -46.39 -37.06
C ILE A 6 37.28 -45.14 -36.25
N ILE A 7 36.69 -43.99 -36.57
CA ILE A 7 36.78 -42.76 -35.78
C ILE A 7 35.63 -42.82 -34.77
N THR A 8 35.96 -43.04 -33.50
CA THR A 8 35.00 -42.97 -32.39
C THR A 8 34.77 -41.51 -32.04
N LEU A 9 33.61 -40.97 -32.39
CA LEU A 9 33.19 -39.62 -32.02
C LEU A 9 32.49 -39.69 -30.64
N ILE A 10 33.17 -39.23 -29.59
CA ILE A 10 32.60 -39.12 -28.25
C ILE A 10 31.78 -37.82 -28.20
N PHE A 11 30.45 -37.95 -28.26
CA PHE A 11 29.54 -36.83 -27.96
C PHE A 11 29.46 -36.65 -26.44
N THR A 12 30.15 -35.64 -25.93
CA THR A 12 29.95 -35.14 -24.56
C THR A 12 28.68 -34.29 -24.54
N PHE A 13 27.60 -34.85 -24.00
CA PHE A 13 26.38 -34.09 -23.74
C PHE A 13 26.60 -33.29 -22.46
N SER A 14 27.15 -32.07 -22.57
CA SER A 14 27.12 -31.11 -21.48
C SER A 14 25.67 -30.70 -21.26
N LEU A 15 25.04 -31.31 -20.25
CA LEU A 15 23.77 -30.84 -19.72
C LEU A 15 24.04 -29.48 -19.05
N LEU A 16 23.90 -28.42 -19.84
CA LEU A 16 23.89 -27.05 -19.35
C LEU A 16 22.60 -26.90 -18.54
N THR A 17 22.65 -27.23 -17.25
CA THR A 17 21.59 -26.83 -16.33
C THR A 17 21.60 -25.31 -16.31
N LEU A 18 20.61 -24.74 -17.00
CA LEU A 18 20.26 -23.34 -16.84
C LEU A 18 19.80 -23.21 -15.38
N ILE A 19 20.73 -22.90 -14.49
CA ILE A 19 20.39 -22.40 -13.16
C ILE A 19 19.77 -21.04 -13.43
N ILE A 20 18.45 -21.02 -13.61
CA ILE A 20 17.69 -19.78 -13.56
C ILE A 20 17.78 -19.39 -12.08
N PRO A 21 18.53 -18.34 -11.70
CA PRO A 21 18.45 -17.84 -10.35
C PRO A 21 16.97 -17.53 -10.10
N PRO A 22 16.38 -17.90 -8.94
CA PRO A 22 15.05 -17.42 -8.62
C PRO A 22 15.08 -15.91 -8.82
N ALA A 23 14.20 -15.39 -9.67
CA ALA A 23 14.11 -13.97 -9.90
C ALA A 23 13.97 -13.34 -8.51
N THR A 24 14.99 -12.62 -8.06
CA THR A 24 14.96 -11.84 -6.82
C THR A 24 13.93 -10.75 -7.08
N GLY A 25 12.67 -11.09 -6.79
CA GLY A 25 11.54 -10.21 -7.01
C GLY A 25 11.67 -8.99 -6.11
N ALA A 26 11.11 -7.86 -6.54
CA ALA A 26 10.98 -6.69 -5.69
C ALA A 26 10.30 -7.00 -4.36
N PHE A 27 10.43 -6.09 -3.40
CA PHE A 27 9.77 -6.21 -2.12
C PHE A 27 8.24 -6.12 -2.28
N GLN A 28 7.58 -7.28 -2.23
CA GLN A 28 6.19 -7.43 -2.63
C GLN A 28 5.26 -7.15 -1.45
N TYR A 29 4.22 -6.38 -1.70
CA TYR A 29 3.16 -6.11 -0.76
C TYR A 29 1.82 -6.54 -1.34
N THR A 30 0.86 -6.80 -0.46
CA THR A 30 -0.52 -6.88 -0.88
C THR A 30 -0.98 -5.54 -1.46
N PRO A 31 -1.80 -5.57 -2.53
CA PRO A 31 -2.47 -4.38 -3.04
C PRO A 31 -3.17 -3.62 -1.91
N LEU A 32 -3.18 -2.30 -2.02
CA LEU A 32 -3.90 -1.46 -1.07
C LEU A 32 -5.41 -1.74 -1.17
N PRO A 33 -6.15 -1.63 -0.05
CA PRO A 33 -7.60 -1.79 -0.06
C PRO A 33 -8.28 -0.86 -1.08
N SER A 34 -9.39 -1.31 -1.66
CA SER A 34 -10.15 -0.55 -2.66
C SER A 34 -10.77 0.74 -2.11
N ASP A 35 -10.90 0.86 -0.79
CA ASP A 35 -11.34 2.07 -0.08
C ASP A 35 -10.26 3.16 0.02
N ASN A 36 -9.05 2.91 -0.50
CA ASN A 36 -8.00 3.91 -0.55
C ASN A 36 -8.38 5.09 -1.45
N LEU A 37 -8.44 6.28 -0.87
CA LEU A 37 -8.75 7.52 -1.58
C LEU A 37 -7.56 8.09 -2.36
N ILE A 38 -6.35 7.64 -2.07
CA ILE A 38 -5.13 8.09 -2.75
C ILE A 38 -5.10 7.57 -4.18
N LYS A 39 -5.00 8.48 -5.16
CA LYS A 39 -4.70 8.17 -6.55
C LYS A 39 -3.19 7.93 -6.69
N ASN A 40 -2.82 6.91 -7.47
CA ASN A 40 -1.43 6.54 -7.73
C ASN A 40 -0.57 6.42 -6.44
N PRO A 41 -0.96 5.55 -5.48
CA PRO A 41 -0.27 5.41 -4.20
C PRO A 41 1.11 4.73 -4.31
N TRP A 42 1.38 4.11 -5.46
CA TRP A 42 2.63 3.39 -5.77
C TRP A 42 3.58 4.16 -6.67
N PHE A 43 3.27 5.41 -7.04
CA PHE A 43 4.08 6.24 -7.94
C PHE A 43 4.45 5.55 -9.27
N ARG A 44 3.48 4.84 -9.87
CA ARG A 44 3.66 3.98 -11.02
C ARG A 44 2.70 4.36 -12.15
N GLY A 45 3.25 4.59 -13.33
CA GLY A 45 2.50 4.82 -14.56
C GLY A 45 1.96 3.53 -15.19
N PRO A 46 1.01 3.63 -16.13
CA PRO A 46 0.46 2.48 -16.86
C PRO A 46 1.51 1.76 -17.73
N ASP A 47 2.61 2.42 -18.05
CA ASP A 47 3.75 1.91 -18.81
C ASP A 47 4.82 1.24 -17.94
N CYS A 48 4.52 0.99 -16.65
CA CYS A 48 5.45 0.42 -15.68
C CYS A 48 6.72 1.27 -15.51
N ARG A 49 6.54 2.59 -15.46
CA ARG A 49 7.61 3.54 -15.12
C ARG A 49 7.21 4.38 -13.92
N PHE A 50 8.19 5.02 -13.29
CA PHE A 50 7.92 5.99 -12.24
C PHE A 50 6.99 7.07 -12.79
N SER A 51 5.93 7.38 -12.05
CA SER A 51 5.02 8.47 -12.35
C SER A 51 4.52 9.11 -11.07
N SER A 52 4.58 10.44 -11.00
CA SER A 52 3.98 11.25 -9.95
C SER A 52 2.61 11.81 -10.36
N SER A 53 1.95 11.23 -11.37
CA SER A 53 0.58 11.65 -11.74
C SER A 53 -0.32 11.70 -10.50
N TYR A 54 -1.18 12.71 -10.44
CA TYR A 54 -2.07 13.05 -9.31
C TYR A 54 -1.39 13.66 -8.08
N TRP A 55 -0.06 13.66 -8.01
CA TRP A 55 0.68 14.30 -6.92
C TRP A 55 1.14 15.70 -7.33
N GLN A 56 0.93 16.65 -6.44
CA GLN A 56 1.38 18.02 -6.58
C GLN A 56 2.71 18.20 -5.86
N THR A 57 3.63 18.89 -6.51
CA THR A 57 4.84 19.41 -5.87
C THR A 57 4.75 20.93 -5.87
N ASP A 58 5.38 21.57 -4.90
CA ASP A 58 5.35 23.02 -4.81
C ASP A 58 6.07 23.67 -6.00
N GLN A 59 5.37 24.55 -6.70
CA GLN A 59 5.94 25.32 -7.80
C GLN A 59 7.04 26.24 -7.26
N GLY A 60 8.29 26.01 -7.70
CA GLY A 60 9.46 26.82 -7.33
C GLY A 60 10.19 26.37 -6.05
N GLN A 61 9.81 25.25 -5.43
CA GLN A 61 10.59 24.56 -4.40
C GLN A 61 11.33 23.35 -5.01
N ALA A 62 12.22 22.74 -4.22
CA ALA A 62 13.01 21.59 -4.66
C ALA A 62 12.12 20.40 -5.09
N PRO A 63 12.17 19.94 -6.35
CA PRO A 63 11.28 18.91 -6.86
C PRO A 63 11.57 17.52 -6.26
N TRP A 64 10.50 16.76 -6.07
CA TRP A 64 10.56 15.32 -5.85
C TRP A 64 10.89 14.61 -7.17
N GLY A 65 11.87 13.72 -7.14
CA GLY A 65 12.21 12.82 -8.24
C GLY A 65 11.60 11.43 -8.07
N GLY A 66 11.98 10.53 -8.97
CA GLY A 66 11.58 9.12 -8.92
C GLY A 66 12.68 8.17 -8.49
N SER A 67 12.29 7.07 -7.86
CA SER A 67 13.08 5.84 -7.74
C SER A 67 12.37 4.71 -8.46
N ALA A 68 13.13 3.89 -9.17
CA ALA A 68 12.66 2.69 -9.86
C ALA A 68 13.70 1.58 -9.67
N LYS A 69 13.48 0.70 -8.70
CA LYS A 69 14.45 -0.33 -8.30
C LYS A 69 13.74 -1.59 -7.83
N PHE A 70 14.43 -2.72 -7.88
CA PHE A 70 13.90 -3.96 -7.30
C PHE A 70 13.76 -3.85 -5.77
N GLN A 71 14.56 -3.05 -5.08
CA GLN A 71 14.41 -2.86 -3.63
C GLN A 71 13.30 -1.88 -3.23
N ASP A 72 12.63 -1.24 -4.20
CA ASP A 72 11.48 -0.39 -3.89
C ASP A 72 10.21 -1.28 -3.82
N PRO A 73 9.26 -1.00 -2.90
CA PRO A 73 8.01 -1.73 -2.77
C PRO A 73 7.16 -1.76 -4.04
N THR A 74 6.50 -2.89 -4.30
CA THR A 74 5.49 -3.03 -5.35
C THR A 74 4.39 -4.01 -4.94
N ASP A 75 3.19 -3.83 -5.48
CA ASP A 75 2.06 -4.75 -5.37
C ASP A 75 1.83 -5.58 -6.64
N ILE A 76 2.61 -5.34 -7.70
CA ILE A 76 2.40 -5.98 -9.00
C ILE A 76 3.72 -6.39 -9.65
N ASN A 77 3.65 -7.48 -10.41
CA ASN A 77 4.62 -7.83 -11.43
C ASN A 77 4.35 -7.00 -12.69
N CYS A 78 5.17 -5.98 -12.93
CA CYS A 78 4.95 -5.02 -14.00
C CYS A 78 5.69 -5.49 -15.27
N LEU A 79 4.94 -5.97 -16.26
CA LEU A 79 5.47 -6.45 -17.55
C LEU A 79 6.54 -7.55 -17.40
N GLY A 80 6.37 -8.47 -16.45
CA GLY A 80 7.33 -9.56 -16.19
C GLY A 80 8.52 -9.14 -15.33
N ASN A 81 8.54 -7.90 -14.83
CA ASN A 81 9.56 -7.39 -13.94
C ASN A 81 8.95 -6.91 -12.62
N TRP A 82 9.46 -7.46 -11.52
CA TRP A 82 9.19 -6.96 -10.18
C TRP A 82 10.10 -5.75 -9.90
N THR A 83 9.73 -4.58 -10.42
CA THR A 83 10.37 -3.30 -10.09
C THR A 83 9.36 -2.44 -9.35
N GLY A 84 9.73 -1.96 -8.16
CA GLY A 84 8.95 -0.99 -7.42
C GLY A 84 9.32 0.44 -7.77
N PHE A 85 8.44 1.34 -7.35
CA PHE A 85 8.57 2.77 -7.62
C PHE A 85 8.27 3.57 -6.35
N ALA A 86 9.00 4.66 -6.15
CA ALA A 86 8.79 5.53 -4.99
C ALA A 86 9.06 6.98 -5.36
N ALA A 87 8.30 7.90 -4.75
CA ALA A 87 8.66 9.31 -4.74
C ALA A 87 9.94 9.48 -3.92
N ARG A 88 10.90 10.23 -4.45
CA ARG A 88 12.24 10.33 -3.88
C ARG A 88 12.69 11.78 -3.81
N PHE A 89 13.05 12.22 -2.61
CA PHE A 89 13.73 13.49 -2.39
C PHE A 89 15.09 13.23 -1.75
N ALA A 90 16.13 13.14 -2.58
CA ALA A 90 17.48 12.77 -2.17
C ALA A 90 18.50 13.19 -3.25
N ARG A 91 19.79 13.26 -2.91
CA ARG A 91 20.86 13.48 -3.89
C ARG A 91 20.90 12.33 -4.90
N ASN A 92 20.84 12.62 -6.20
CA ASN A 92 21.03 11.61 -7.25
C ASN A 92 22.49 11.09 -7.20
N ALA A 93 22.72 9.78 -7.04
CA ALA A 93 24.09 9.26 -7.11
C ALA A 93 24.50 8.87 -8.55
N ALA A 94 23.57 8.86 -9.51
CA ALA A 94 23.71 8.08 -10.74
C ALA A 94 23.43 8.83 -12.06
N GLN A 95 23.31 10.15 -12.10
CA GLN A 95 23.11 10.86 -13.39
C GLN A 95 23.96 12.12 -13.50
N GLU A 96 24.86 12.14 -14.48
CA GLU A 96 25.76 13.22 -14.89
C GLU A 96 25.06 14.44 -15.52
N ALA A 97 23.79 14.69 -15.18
CA ALA A 97 23.23 16.02 -15.36
C ALA A 97 23.83 16.94 -14.28
N PRO A 98 23.91 18.28 -14.46
CA PRO A 98 24.16 19.18 -13.33
C PRO A 98 23.03 18.97 -12.32
N GLN A 99 23.26 18.06 -11.37
CA GLN A 99 22.22 17.43 -10.59
C GLN A 99 21.58 18.48 -9.71
N GLU A 100 20.31 18.72 -9.97
CA GLU A 100 19.37 19.37 -9.10
C GLU A 100 19.45 18.78 -7.68
N PHE A 101 20.28 19.43 -6.87
CA PHE A 101 20.66 19.05 -5.54
C PHE A 101 20.24 20.21 -4.63
N TYR A 102 19.36 19.91 -3.69
CA TYR A 102 18.62 20.91 -2.92
C TYR A 102 18.70 20.64 -1.41
N PRO A 103 19.92 20.66 -0.85
CA PRO A 103 20.12 20.52 0.57
C PRO A 103 19.48 21.71 1.30
N ASN A 104 19.00 21.45 2.51
CA ASN A 104 18.40 22.44 3.40
C ASN A 104 17.19 23.17 2.80
N LYS A 105 16.58 22.62 1.75
CA LYS A 105 15.34 23.11 1.14
C LYS A 105 14.19 22.19 1.48
N ASN A 106 13.03 22.78 1.77
CA ASN A 106 11.80 22.04 1.95
C ASN A 106 11.30 21.58 0.57
N ALA A 107 10.96 20.31 0.48
CA ALA A 107 10.28 19.72 -0.66
C ALA A 107 8.91 19.24 -0.21
N LEU A 108 7.87 19.78 -0.82
CA LEU A 108 6.49 19.41 -0.56
C LEU A 108 5.97 18.46 -1.64
N LEU A 109 5.29 17.40 -1.21
CA LEU A 109 4.58 16.46 -2.05
C LEU A 109 3.18 16.28 -1.45
N SER A 110 2.14 16.57 -2.23
CA SER A 110 0.77 16.51 -1.71
C SER A 110 -0.24 15.97 -2.70
N GLN A 111 -1.36 15.52 -2.17
CA GLN A 111 -2.52 15.15 -2.95
C GLN A 111 -3.79 15.57 -2.19
N VAL A 112 -4.71 16.19 -2.93
CA VAL A 112 -6.07 16.47 -2.44
C VAL A 112 -6.96 15.30 -2.83
N VAL A 113 -7.72 14.79 -1.85
CA VAL A 113 -8.67 13.69 -2.03
C VAL A 113 -10.08 14.11 -1.60
N GLY A 114 -11.08 13.40 -2.13
CA GLY A 114 -12.49 13.68 -1.94
C GLY A 114 -13.22 13.99 -3.27
N PRO A 115 -14.53 14.32 -3.21
CA PRO A 115 -15.32 14.49 -1.99
C PRO A 115 -15.57 13.17 -1.24
N VAL A 116 -15.67 13.24 0.09
CA VAL A 116 -16.17 12.16 0.97
C VAL A 116 -17.35 12.65 1.81
N ASN A 117 -18.00 11.76 2.55
CA ASN A 117 -19.11 12.12 3.44
C ASN A 117 -18.60 12.97 4.61
N PRO A 118 -19.04 14.24 4.79
CA PRO A 118 -18.61 15.07 5.91
C PRO A 118 -19.09 14.59 7.29
N ALA A 119 -19.99 13.60 7.35
CA ALA A 119 -20.36 12.93 8.59
C ALA A 119 -19.25 11.99 9.11
N ASP A 120 -18.33 11.55 8.23
CA ASP A 120 -17.25 10.64 8.56
C ASP A 120 -16.12 11.37 9.29
N LYS A 121 -15.68 10.82 10.43
CA LYS A 121 -14.72 11.48 11.32
C LYS A 121 -13.52 10.62 11.70
N ILE A 122 -13.47 9.36 11.28
CA ILE A 122 -12.30 8.51 11.53
C ILE A 122 -11.41 8.56 10.29
N LEU A 123 -10.23 9.13 10.45
CA LEU A 123 -9.19 9.12 9.44
C LEU A 123 -8.35 7.87 9.61
N HIS A 124 -8.03 7.19 8.51
CA HIS A 124 -7.07 6.09 8.50
C HIS A 124 -5.94 6.47 7.56
N PHE A 125 -4.69 6.29 8.00
CA PHE A 125 -3.55 6.70 7.20
C PHE A 125 -2.35 5.78 7.40
N HIS A 126 -1.66 5.49 6.30
CA HIS A 126 -0.38 4.79 6.31
C HIS A 126 0.46 5.17 5.10
N PHE A 127 1.76 4.96 5.20
CA PHE A 127 2.67 4.98 4.07
C PHE A 127 3.94 4.21 4.44
N LEU A 128 4.63 3.70 3.44
CA LEU A 128 5.96 3.16 3.61
C LEU A 128 6.99 4.23 3.32
N PHE A 129 8.03 4.29 4.13
CA PHE A 129 9.16 5.16 3.84
C PHE A 129 10.50 4.55 4.24
N VAL A 130 11.52 4.99 3.53
CA VAL A 130 12.92 4.81 3.92
C VAL A 130 13.59 6.16 3.89
N ALA A 131 14.40 6.44 4.90
CA ALA A 131 15.13 7.69 4.99
C ALA A 131 16.55 7.43 5.48
N HIS A 132 17.47 8.27 5.03
CA HIS A 132 18.82 8.36 5.57
C HIS A 132 18.92 9.62 6.45
N ARG A 133 19.95 10.43 6.27
CA ARG A 133 20.06 11.71 6.96
C ARG A 133 19.01 12.68 6.43
N PHE A 134 18.23 13.27 7.33
CA PHE A 134 17.25 14.30 7.00
C PHE A 134 17.18 15.34 8.12
N ASN A 135 16.94 16.59 7.75
CA ASN A 135 16.66 17.67 8.70
C ASN A 135 15.23 17.55 9.22
N GLN A 136 14.28 17.25 8.31
CA GLN A 136 12.88 17.07 8.67
C GLN A 136 12.19 16.06 7.75
N LEU A 137 11.33 15.23 8.35
CA LEU A 137 10.28 14.50 7.66
C LEU A 137 8.96 14.75 8.40
N LYS A 138 7.99 15.32 7.70
CA LYS A 138 6.63 15.55 8.23
C LYS A 138 5.60 14.98 7.28
N ALA A 139 4.65 14.21 7.80
CA ALA A 139 3.42 13.86 7.10
C ALA A 139 2.24 14.48 7.86
N GLU A 140 1.47 15.29 7.16
CA GLU A 140 0.39 16.08 7.74
C GLU A 140 -0.87 15.96 6.89
N ILE A 141 -1.99 15.77 7.56
CA ILE A 141 -3.32 15.69 6.95
C ILE A 141 -4.06 16.96 7.29
N TYR A 142 -4.51 17.64 6.25
CA TYR A 142 -5.35 18.82 6.34
C TYR A 142 -6.77 18.51 5.87
N SER A 143 -7.74 19.28 6.31
CA SER A 143 -9.13 19.21 5.85
C SER A 143 -9.61 20.54 5.27
N SER A 144 -10.65 20.48 4.44
CA SER A 144 -11.34 21.66 3.92
C SER A 144 -12.77 21.35 3.46
N ASN A 145 -13.62 22.38 3.43
CA ASN A 145 -14.93 22.34 2.79
C ASN A 145 -14.85 22.52 1.26
N SER A 146 -13.66 22.78 0.72
CA SER A 146 -13.42 23.05 -0.70
C SER A 146 -12.18 22.29 -1.17
N PRO A 147 -12.16 21.78 -2.43
CA PRO A 147 -11.00 21.09 -2.98
C PRO A 147 -9.80 22.02 -3.21
N LEU A 148 -9.98 23.33 -3.08
CA LEU A 148 -8.95 24.36 -3.24
C LEU A 148 -8.48 24.96 -1.90
N GLY A 149 -9.01 24.46 -0.77
CA GLY A 149 -8.80 25.06 0.53
C GLY A 149 -9.79 26.20 0.85
N PRO A 150 -9.58 26.94 1.96
CA PRO A 150 -8.39 26.91 2.82
C PRO A 150 -8.20 25.58 3.54
N TRP A 151 -6.95 25.24 3.82
CA TRP A 151 -6.56 23.97 4.45
C TRP A 151 -6.27 24.17 5.94
N THR A 152 -6.90 23.35 6.79
CA THR A 152 -6.67 23.34 8.24
C THR A 152 -6.05 22.01 8.64
N SER A 153 -4.95 22.02 9.40
CA SER A 153 -4.33 20.77 9.88
C SER A 153 -5.27 20.07 10.87
N VAL A 154 -5.52 18.78 10.65
CA VAL A 154 -6.36 17.94 11.52
C VAL A 154 -5.57 16.79 12.13
N TRP A 155 -4.43 16.43 11.53
CA TRP A 155 -3.57 15.38 12.05
C TRP A 155 -2.13 15.50 11.55
N THR A 156 -1.20 15.76 12.47
CA THR A 156 0.23 15.51 12.26
C THR A 156 0.52 14.04 12.55
N VAL A 157 0.78 13.25 11.51
CA VAL A 157 1.01 11.80 11.63
C VAL A 157 2.44 11.53 12.10
N VAL A 158 3.40 12.20 11.47
CA VAL A 158 4.82 12.15 11.81
C VAL A 158 5.40 13.54 11.65
N ASN A 159 6.33 13.92 12.53
CA ASN A 159 7.08 15.17 12.45
C ASN A 159 8.46 15.00 13.11
N GLU A 160 9.35 14.34 12.39
CA GLU A 160 10.69 13.99 12.86
C GLU A 160 11.68 15.06 12.43
N GLN A 161 12.61 15.38 13.34
CA GLN A 161 13.64 16.40 13.15
C GLN A 161 15.04 15.82 13.40
N ASN A 162 16.04 16.35 12.69
CA ASN A 162 17.47 16.14 12.95
C ASN A 162 17.92 14.66 13.00
N CYS A 163 17.50 13.85 12.02
CA CYS A 163 18.05 12.50 11.88
C CYS A 163 19.45 12.59 11.24
N LEU A 164 20.49 12.54 12.08
CA LEU A 164 21.87 12.92 11.72
C LEU A 164 22.87 11.78 11.52
N THR A 165 22.50 10.50 11.51
CA THR A 165 23.51 9.44 11.30
C THR A 165 23.15 8.50 10.15
N LYS A 166 24.22 7.89 9.59
CA LYS A 166 24.25 6.88 8.52
C LYS A 166 23.25 5.71 8.72
N ASP A 167 22.69 5.62 9.92
CA ASP A 167 22.09 4.46 10.50
C ASP A 167 21.09 4.85 11.60
N CYS A 168 19.81 4.92 11.22
CA CYS A 168 18.75 4.45 12.10
C CYS A 168 18.84 2.92 12.38
N ALA A 169 19.95 2.26 12.00
CA ALA A 169 20.20 0.82 12.03
C ALA A 169 21.65 0.39 12.43
N ASN A 170 22.44 1.21 13.14
CA ASN A 170 23.76 0.79 13.71
C ASN A 170 23.60 0.32 15.16
N GLY A 171 22.36 0.13 15.61
CA GLY A 171 22.09 -0.95 16.55
C GLY A 171 22.27 -2.30 15.84
N PRO A 172 22.10 -3.43 16.53
CA PRO A 172 22.19 -4.78 15.95
C PRO A 172 21.18 -5.08 14.81
N PHE A 173 20.48 -4.08 14.28
CA PHE A 173 19.54 -4.15 13.17
C PHE A 173 20.18 -4.72 11.88
N ASN A 174 21.48 -4.47 11.68
CA ASN A 174 22.24 -5.06 10.55
C ASN A 174 22.43 -6.59 10.67
N GLN A 175 22.18 -7.19 11.83
CA GLN A 175 22.36 -8.63 12.06
C GLN A 175 21.11 -9.43 11.68
N PHE A 176 19.93 -8.82 11.67
CA PHE A 176 18.68 -9.45 11.22
C PHE A 176 18.43 -9.24 9.72
N CYS A 177 18.82 -8.08 9.20
CA CYS A 177 18.78 -7.76 7.78
C CYS A 177 20.15 -8.03 7.15
N MET A 178 20.55 -9.30 7.14
CA MET A 178 21.76 -9.72 6.42
C MET A 178 21.49 -9.55 4.91
N ASP A 179 22.04 -8.48 4.36
CA ASP A 179 22.28 -8.23 2.93
C ASP A 179 21.08 -7.97 2.00
N THR A 180 19.83 -8.08 2.45
CA THR A 180 18.66 -7.62 1.67
C THR A 180 18.17 -6.25 2.17
N ARG A 181 18.35 -5.20 1.35
CA ARG A 181 17.80 -3.84 1.57
C ARG A 181 16.25 -3.80 1.61
N GLU A 182 15.60 -4.95 1.55
CA GLU A 182 14.17 -5.18 1.42
C GLU A 182 13.43 -4.95 2.74
N CYS A 183 13.97 -5.40 3.88
CA CYS A 183 13.37 -5.18 5.22
C CYS A 183 13.43 -3.70 5.70
N LEU A 184 14.22 -2.84 5.05
CA LEU A 184 14.48 -1.47 5.52
C LEU A 184 13.22 -0.61 5.51
N TRP A 185 12.30 -0.86 4.58
CA TRP A 185 11.04 -0.11 4.49
C TRP A 185 10.16 -0.39 5.71
N ASP A 186 9.96 -1.65 6.07
CA ASP A 186 9.15 -2.01 7.23
C ASP A 186 9.80 -1.54 8.53
N LEU A 187 11.10 -1.78 8.72
CA LEU A 187 11.80 -1.39 9.95
C LEU A 187 11.81 0.12 10.16
N VAL A 188 12.07 0.89 9.10
CA VAL A 188 12.05 2.36 9.20
C VAL A 188 10.62 2.85 9.42
N THR A 189 9.65 2.30 8.70
CA THR A 189 8.24 2.69 8.85
C THR A 189 7.75 2.40 10.27
N ASP A 190 7.96 1.19 10.77
CA ASP A 190 7.56 0.79 12.12
C ASP A 190 8.26 1.63 13.20
N LYS A 191 9.56 1.91 13.04
CA LYS A 191 10.31 2.75 13.99
C LYS A 191 9.68 4.12 14.20
N TYR A 192 9.17 4.75 13.14
CA TYR A 192 8.70 6.13 13.17
C TYR A 192 7.18 6.27 13.24
N LEU A 193 6.43 5.31 12.71
CA LEU A 193 4.97 5.30 12.81
C LEU A 193 4.47 4.44 13.98
N GLY A 194 5.31 3.57 14.54
CA GLY A 194 4.94 2.61 15.59
C GLY A 194 4.04 1.48 15.09
N SER A 195 3.78 1.38 13.78
CA SER A 195 2.95 0.34 13.18
C SER A 195 3.16 0.19 11.68
N LEU A 196 3.09 -1.06 11.20
CA LEU A 196 2.94 -1.39 9.78
C LEU A 196 1.47 -1.37 9.31
N ASN A 197 0.52 -1.24 10.23
CA ASN A 197 -0.90 -1.14 9.94
C ASN A 197 -1.35 0.33 9.86
N PRO A 198 -2.45 0.64 9.14
CA PRO A 198 -3.01 1.98 9.13
C PRO A 198 -3.27 2.53 10.52
N LEU A 199 -2.71 3.71 10.76
CA LEU A 199 -2.97 4.50 11.96
C LEU A 199 -4.37 5.09 11.85
N THR A 200 -5.02 5.33 12.99
CA THR A 200 -6.35 5.93 13.04
C THR A 200 -6.39 7.21 13.87
N LYS A 201 -7.24 8.15 13.46
CA LYS A 201 -7.49 9.40 14.17
C LYS A 201 -8.95 9.81 14.05
N THR A 202 -9.65 9.92 15.17
CA THR A 202 -10.96 10.57 15.23
C THR A 202 -10.78 12.08 15.32
N ILE A 203 -11.44 12.82 14.43
CA ILE A 203 -11.47 14.29 14.41
C ILE A 203 -12.81 14.83 14.93
N SER A 204 -12.85 16.06 15.43
CA SER A 204 -14.08 16.63 16.03
C SER A 204 -15.22 16.83 15.03
N GLN A 205 -14.87 17.05 13.77
CA GLN A 205 -15.80 17.29 12.67
C GLN A 205 -15.20 16.73 11.38
N GLY A 206 -16.02 16.05 10.57
CA GLY A 206 -15.65 15.56 9.24
C GLY A 206 -15.74 16.66 8.18
N TYR A 207 -15.04 16.45 7.07
CA TYR A 207 -14.94 17.39 5.96
C TYR A 207 -15.05 16.65 4.63
N PRO A 208 -15.56 17.31 3.57
CA PRO A 208 -15.65 16.68 2.25
C PRO A 208 -14.29 16.50 1.59
N TYR A 209 -13.28 17.32 1.90
CA TYR A 209 -11.97 17.23 1.26
C TYR A 209 -10.85 17.14 2.29
N TYR A 210 -9.83 16.35 1.95
CA TYR A 210 -8.60 16.23 2.72
C TYR A 210 -7.39 16.41 1.82
N LYS A 211 -6.31 16.96 2.37
CA LYS A 211 -5.01 17.06 1.71
C LYS A 211 -3.99 16.28 2.51
N ILE A 212 -3.37 15.29 1.87
CA ILE A 212 -2.25 14.53 2.40
C ILE A 212 -1.00 15.22 1.92
N GLU A 213 -0.14 15.64 2.84
CA GLU A 213 1.07 16.40 2.52
C GLU A 213 2.28 15.81 3.23
N PHE A 214 3.34 15.61 2.46
CA PHE A 214 4.66 15.29 2.96
C PHE A 214 5.57 16.49 2.78
N LEU A 215 6.27 16.86 3.85
CA LEU A 215 7.40 17.79 3.82
C LEU A 215 8.67 17.02 4.13
N ALA A 216 9.63 17.11 3.23
CA ALA A 216 10.96 16.56 3.43
C ALA A 216 12.03 17.65 3.32
N ASN A 217 13.08 17.54 4.13
CA ASN A 217 14.26 18.39 4.07
C ASN A 217 15.48 17.55 4.48
N TYR A 218 16.59 17.65 3.74
CA TYR A 218 17.81 16.92 4.07
C TYR A 218 19.03 17.85 4.18
N PRO A 219 20.03 17.52 5.02
CA PRO A 219 21.21 18.35 5.20
C PRO A 219 22.15 18.28 3.99
N GLU A 220 23.12 19.19 3.95
CA GLU A 220 24.27 19.04 3.06
C GLU A 220 24.93 17.66 3.27
N PRO A 221 25.17 16.84 2.22
CA PRO A 221 25.99 15.66 2.31
C PRO A 221 27.40 16.02 2.77
N ASP A 222 28.01 15.16 3.56
CA ASP A 222 29.42 15.26 3.92
C ASP A 222 30.33 15.02 2.72
N GLY A 223 31.50 15.68 2.72
CA GLY A 223 32.49 15.59 1.64
C GLY A 223 33.08 14.18 1.41
N SER A 224 32.85 13.24 2.33
CA SER A 224 33.30 11.85 2.25
C SER A 224 32.21 10.84 1.87
N ALA A 225 30.91 11.18 1.92
CA ALA A 225 29.86 10.28 1.49
C ALA A 225 29.18 10.81 0.22
N THR A 226 29.44 10.13 -0.89
CA THR A 226 28.67 10.25 -2.11
C THR A 226 27.30 9.57 -1.92
N GLY A 227 26.43 10.11 -1.06
CA GLY A 227 25.11 9.51 -0.79
C GLY A 227 24.57 9.71 0.62
N ASP A 228 23.51 8.98 0.95
CA ASP A 228 22.96 8.84 2.31
C ASP A 228 22.31 10.10 2.91
N VAL A 229 21.62 10.88 2.07
CA VAL A 229 20.70 11.95 2.50
C VAL A 229 19.35 11.78 1.81
N GLY A 230 18.29 12.21 2.48
CA GLY A 230 16.95 12.27 1.91
C GLY A 230 16.04 11.09 2.26
N VAL A 231 14.91 11.05 1.57
CA VAL A 231 13.78 10.17 1.87
C VAL A 231 13.16 9.61 0.58
N LYS A 232 12.57 8.43 0.69
CA LYS A 232 11.63 7.89 -0.29
C LYS A 232 10.31 7.51 0.37
N ILE A 233 9.22 7.68 -0.36
CA ILE A 233 7.84 7.43 0.08
C ILE A 233 7.10 6.61 -0.97
N VAL A 234 6.31 5.63 -0.53
CA VAL A 234 5.48 4.75 -1.38
C VAL A 234 4.32 4.16 -0.57
N ARG A 235 3.38 3.49 -1.25
CA ARG A 235 2.26 2.75 -0.65
C ARG A 235 1.41 3.65 0.25
N VAL A 236 1.09 4.85 -0.23
CA VAL A 236 0.31 5.82 0.55
C VAL A 236 -1.15 5.37 0.61
N TYR A 237 -1.64 5.14 1.81
CA TYR A 237 -3.01 4.79 2.12
C TYR A 237 -3.69 5.91 2.88
N PHE A 238 -4.87 6.31 2.43
CA PHE A 238 -5.74 7.18 3.18
C PHE A 238 -7.20 6.83 2.94
N LYS A 239 -7.99 6.75 4.01
CA LYS A 239 -9.45 6.72 3.93
C LYS A 239 -10.08 7.51 5.06
N VAL A 240 -11.37 7.75 4.91
CA VAL A 240 -12.24 8.36 5.92
C VAL A 240 -13.41 7.42 6.14
N SER A 241 -13.79 7.18 7.39
CA SER A 241 -14.93 6.34 7.74
C SER A 241 -15.78 6.98 8.84
N GLU A 242 -17.01 6.50 8.95
CA GLU A 242 -17.95 6.88 10.01
C GLU A 242 -17.30 6.73 11.39
N ASP A 243 -17.60 7.67 12.29
CA ASP A 243 -17.35 7.50 13.72
C ASP A 243 -18.51 6.72 14.30
N THR A 244 -18.38 5.40 14.29
CA THR A 244 -19.39 4.53 14.90
C THR A 244 -19.42 4.74 16.42
N GLY A 245 -18.39 5.34 17.03
CA GLY A 245 -18.20 5.20 18.47
C GLY A 245 -18.20 3.72 18.87
N ASN A 246 -18.04 3.43 20.15
CA ASN A 246 -18.17 2.06 20.62
C ASN A 246 -19.66 1.65 20.72
N ILE A 247 -20.44 1.78 19.63
CA ILE A 247 -21.81 1.26 19.59
C ILE A 247 -21.75 -0.25 19.41
N THR A 248 -21.82 -0.96 20.53
CA THR A 248 -22.62 -2.19 20.59
C THR A 248 -23.98 -1.88 19.95
N PRO A 249 -24.46 -2.64 18.95
CA PRO A 249 -25.69 -2.31 18.25
C PRO A 249 -26.86 -2.25 19.25
N SER A 250 -27.32 -1.04 19.54
CA SER A 250 -28.48 -0.77 20.39
C SER A 250 -29.70 -0.63 19.47
N LEU A 251 -30.56 -1.65 19.47
CA LEU A 251 -31.84 -1.63 18.79
C LEU A 251 -32.85 -0.74 19.57
N SER A 252 -33.12 0.50 19.13
CA SER A 252 -34.39 1.25 19.34
C SER A 252 -34.30 2.75 18.99
N PRO A 253 -35.42 3.50 18.77
CA PRO A 253 -36.80 3.22 19.19
C PRO A 253 -37.89 3.30 18.09
N ALA A 254 -39.04 2.73 18.43
CA ALA A 254 -40.26 2.66 17.64
C ALA A 254 -40.84 4.05 17.29
N ILE A 255 -41.20 4.24 16.01
CA ILE A 255 -42.06 5.34 15.56
C ILE A 255 -43.29 4.73 14.88
N SER A 256 -44.47 5.19 15.31
CA SER A 256 -45.81 4.74 14.90
C SER A 256 -46.13 5.06 13.42
N PRO A 257 -46.95 4.26 12.71
CA PRO A 257 -47.05 4.33 11.26
C PRO A 257 -48.02 5.42 10.79
N THR A 258 -47.63 6.17 9.76
CA THR A 258 -48.56 6.92 8.89
C THR A 258 -48.17 6.65 7.44
N SER A 259 -49.14 6.19 6.66
CA SER A 259 -49.02 5.52 5.36
C SER A 259 -48.64 6.43 4.19
N ILE A 260 -47.55 6.12 3.47
CA ILE A 260 -47.24 6.57 2.08
C ILE A 260 -46.42 5.44 1.38
N PRO A 261 -46.38 5.34 0.04
CA PRO A 261 -46.76 4.19 -0.77
C PRO A 261 -45.63 3.15 -0.94
N THR A 262 -46.03 1.89 -1.11
CA THR A 262 -45.16 0.71 -1.19
C THR A 262 -44.25 0.72 -2.43
N LEU A 263 -42.94 0.93 -2.22
CA LEU A 263 -41.90 0.53 -3.17
C LEU A 263 -41.76 -1.01 -3.10
N PRO A 264 -41.62 -1.75 -4.22
CA PRO A 264 -41.63 -3.20 -4.17
C PRO A 264 -40.39 -3.75 -3.46
N LYS A 265 -40.66 -4.58 -2.46
CA LYS A 265 -39.72 -5.45 -1.74
C LYS A 265 -38.89 -6.28 -2.75
N PRO A 266 -37.57 -6.41 -2.60
CA PRO A 266 -36.81 -7.43 -3.32
C PRO A 266 -37.30 -8.80 -2.85
N SER A 267 -37.87 -9.57 -3.78
CA SER A 267 -38.25 -10.94 -3.54
C SER A 267 -37.00 -11.77 -3.23
N VAL A 268 -36.87 -12.22 -1.99
CA VAL A 268 -36.06 -13.40 -1.66
C VAL A 268 -36.76 -14.57 -2.34
N THR A 269 -36.21 -15.00 -3.47
CA THR A 269 -36.58 -16.28 -4.06
C THR A 269 -35.64 -17.30 -3.45
N ASP A 270 -36.16 -18.10 -2.51
CA ASP A 270 -35.53 -19.35 -2.12
C ASP A 270 -35.32 -20.19 -3.38
N GLN A 271 -34.10 -20.20 -3.91
CA GLN A 271 -33.63 -21.31 -4.71
C GLN A 271 -32.62 -22.07 -3.86
N ALA A 272 -33.00 -23.29 -3.49
CA ALA A 272 -32.07 -24.33 -3.07
C ALA A 272 -31.18 -24.72 -4.27
N GLY A 273 -30.35 -23.77 -4.72
CA GLY A 273 -29.20 -24.03 -5.56
C GLY A 273 -28.08 -24.55 -4.66
N SER A 274 -27.38 -25.58 -5.11
CA SER A 274 -26.12 -26.03 -4.53
C SER A 274 -25.25 -24.81 -4.20
N ARG A 275 -25.03 -24.49 -2.92
CA ARG A 275 -24.12 -23.42 -2.50
C ARG A 275 -22.79 -23.68 -3.17
N LYS A 276 -22.42 -22.84 -4.14
CA LYS A 276 -21.12 -22.95 -4.79
C LYS A 276 -20.06 -22.64 -3.73
N PRO A 277 -18.94 -23.37 -3.70
CA PRO A 277 -17.84 -23.00 -2.81
C PRO A 277 -17.43 -21.54 -3.09
N GLY A 278 -17.36 -20.71 -2.05
CA GLY A 278 -17.10 -19.27 -2.18
C GLY A 278 -18.35 -18.37 -2.25
N ASP A 279 -19.56 -18.91 -2.41
CA ASP A 279 -20.82 -18.13 -2.42
C ASP A 279 -21.34 -17.97 -0.98
N ALA A 280 -20.96 -16.85 -0.37
CA ALA A 280 -21.28 -16.54 1.01
C ALA A 280 -22.68 -15.94 1.16
N ASN A 281 -23.12 -15.12 0.20
CA ASN A 281 -24.44 -14.48 0.27
C ASN A 281 -25.58 -15.36 -0.28
N SER A 282 -25.25 -16.53 -0.84
CA SER A 282 -26.17 -17.50 -1.46
C SER A 282 -26.97 -16.92 -2.63
N ASP A 283 -26.39 -16.01 -3.39
CA ASP A 283 -27.00 -15.43 -4.59
C ASP A 283 -26.70 -16.21 -5.89
N GLY A 284 -25.89 -17.28 -5.79
CA GLY A 284 -25.52 -18.16 -6.90
C GLY A 284 -24.29 -17.70 -7.68
N LYS A 285 -23.67 -16.57 -7.29
CA LYS A 285 -22.40 -16.05 -7.79
C LYS A 285 -21.32 -16.16 -6.72
N VAL A 286 -20.07 -16.02 -7.15
CA VAL A 286 -18.91 -15.96 -6.26
C VAL A 286 -18.14 -14.72 -6.69
N ASP A 287 -18.42 -13.60 -6.04
CA ASP A 287 -17.94 -12.29 -6.47
C ASP A 287 -17.41 -11.44 -5.29
N GLY A 288 -17.25 -10.13 -5.54
CA GLY A 288 -16.72 -9.21 -4.55
C GLY A 288 -17.59 -9.07 -3.29
N LEU A 289 -18.88 -9.37 -3.35
CA LEU A 289 -19.77 -9.36 -2.18
C LEU A 289 -19.46 -10.53 -1.25
N ASP A 290 -19.13 -11.70 -1.79
CA ASP A 290 -18.73 -12.86 -0.98
C ASP A 290 -17.36 -12.67 -0.34
N TYR A 291 -16.45 -12.00 -1.06
CA TYR A 291 -15.16 -11.58 -0.50
C TYR A 291 -15.33 -10.70 0.73
N VAL A 292 -16.28 -9.76 0.69
CA VAL A 292 -16.56 -8.88 1.84
C VAL A 292 -17.04 -9.72 3.03
N VAL A 293 -17.85 -10.76 2.81
CA VAL A 293 -18.26 -11.68 3.89
C VAL A 293 -17.08 -12.42 4.49
N TRP A 294 -16.17 -12.96 3.66
CA TRP A 294 -14.93 -13.60 4.14
C TRP A 294 -14.03 -12.61 4.89
N LEU A 295 -13.81 -11.42 4.33
CA LEU A 295 -12.91 -10.40 4.90
C LEU A 295 -13.39 -9.92 6.28
N ILE A 296 -14.70 -9.72 6.46
CA ILE A 296 -15.29 -9.30 7.74
C ILE A 296 -15.12 -10.37 8.82
N ASN A 297 -15.09 -11.65 8.43
CA ASN A 297 -14.97 -12.76 9.37
C ASN A 297 -13.55 -13.33 9.47
N TYR A 298 -12.56 -12.77 8.74
CA TYR A 298 -11.19 -13.26 8.75
C TYR A 298 -10.60 -13.33 10.15
N ASN A 299 -9.95 -14.45 10.47
CA ASN A 299 -9.32 -14.76 11.75
C ASN A 299 -10.32 -14.95 12.92
N LEU A 300 -11.62 -15.13 12.64
CA LEU A 300 -12.66 -15.44 13.63
C LEU A 300 -12.98 -16.95 13.66
N GLN A 301 -13.30 -17.46 14.86
CA GLN A 301 -13.90 -18.78 15.05
C GLN A 301 -15.39 -18.70 14.78
N THR A 302 -15.81 -19.14 13.60
CA THR A 302 -17.20 -19.19 13.17
C THR A 302 -17.38 -20.32 12.17
N THR A 303 -18.62 -20.76 11.93
CA THR A 303 -18.90 -21.91 11.07
C THR A 303 -19.89 -21.57 9.97
N GLY A 304 -19.58 -22.03 8.76
CA GLY A 304 -20.46 -22.01 7.60
C GLY A 304 -20.10 -20.94 6.56
N ALA A 305 -20.36 -21.28 5.30
CA ALA A 305 -20.06 -20.46 4.12
C ALA A 305 -20.65 -19.05 4.18
N GLY A 306 -21.83 -18.88 4.81
CA GLY A 306 -22.46 -17.56 4.99
C GLY A 306 -21.72 -16.60 5.92
N LEU A 307 -20.67 -17.09 6.58
CA LEU A 307 -19.76 -16.33 7.43
C LEU A 307 -18.32 -16.42 6.90
N GLY A 308 -18.13 -16.86 5.66
CA GLY A 308 -16.80 -16.96 5.04
C GLY A 308 -16.01 -18.24 5.38
N ASP A 309 -16.55 -19.16 6.19
CA ASP A 309 -15.93 -20.47 6.44
C ASP A 309 -16.38 -21.45 5.35
N PHE A 310 -15.66 -21.43 4.23
CA PHE A 310 -15.99 -22.18 3.03
C PHE A 310 -15.53 -23.64 3.10
N ASN A 311 -14.58 -23.97 3.97
CA ASN A 311 -14.14 -25.35 4.23
C ASN A 311 -14.83 -26.02 5.44
N ASN A 312 -15.70 -25.30 6.17
CA ASN A 312 -16.38 -25.75 7.39
C ASN A 312 -15.41 -26.20 8.50
N SER A 313 -14.24 -25.57 8.61
CA SER A 313 -13.26 -25.89 9.65
C SER A 313 -13.63 -25.30 11.01
N GLY A 314 -14.59 -24.37 11.06
CA GLY A 314 -14.87 -23.59 12.26
C GLY A 314 -13.93 -22.40 12.47
N TYR A 315 -13.12 -22.07 11.46
CA TYR A 315 -12.20 -20.95 11.47
C TYR A 315 -12.09 -20.34 10.07
N VAL A 316 -12.22 -19.01 9.95
CA VAL A 316 -12.17 -18.32 8.66
C VAL A 316 -10.76 -17.81 8.43
N ASP A 317 -10.03 -18.40 7.48
CA ASP A 317 -8.62 -18.08 7.25
C ASP A 317 -8.23 -18.05 5.77
N GLY A 318 -6.92 -18.12 5.51
CA GLY A 318 -6.37 -18.11 4.15
C GLY A 318 -6.78 -19.32 3.29
N LEU A 319 -7.18 -20.44 3.89
CA LEU A 319 -7.70 -21.59 3.14
C LEU A 319 -9.08 -21.29 2.57
N ASP A 320 -9.91 -20.57 3.31
CA ASP A 320 -11.22 -20.12 2.82
C ASP A 320 -11.07 -19.07 1.72
N TYR A 321 -10.10 -18.16 1.83
CA TYR A 321 -9.77 -17.23 0.77
C TYR A 321 -9.42 -17.94 -0.54
N VAL A 322 -8.61 -19.01 -0.46
CA VAL A 322 -8.24 -19.81 -1.63
C VAL A 322 -9.47 -20.49 -2.24
N ILE A 323 -10.46 -20.90 -1.43
CA ILE A 323 -11.72 -21.46 -1.93
C ILE A 323 -12.53 -20.40 -2.67
N TRP A 324 -12.71 -19.21 -2.10
CA TRP A 324 -13.38 -18.11 -2.79
C TRP A 324 -12.67 -17.74 -4.10
N LEU A 325 -11.34 -17.54 -4.04
CA LEU A 325 -10.55 -17.14 -5.20
C LEU A 325 -10.62 -18.15 -6.35
N ASN A 326 -10.59 -19.45 -6.04
CA ASN A 326 -10.68 -20.52 -7.05
C ASN A 326 -12.05 -20.64 -7.70
N ASN A 327 -13.09 -20.06 -7.10
CA ASN A 327 -14.45 -20.09 -7.62
C ASN A 327 -14.92 -18.71 -8.09
N TYR A 328 -14.07 -17.68 -8.02
CA TYR A 328 -14.41 -16.30 -8.39
C TYR A 328 -14.78 -16.20 -9.88
N ASP A 329 -16.02 -15.81 -10.14
CA ASP A 329 -16.58 -15.59 -11.47
C ASP A 329 -16.98 -14.11 -11.61
N PHE A 330 -16.65 -13.50 -12.76
CA PHE A 330 -16.85 -12.08 -13.06
C PHE A 330 -18.31 -11.67 -13.31
#